data_AF-K1RQK9-F1
#
_entry.id   AF-K1RQK9-F1
#
_cell.length_a   1.000
_cell.length_b   1.000
_cell.length_c   1.000
_cell.angle_alpha   90.00
_cell.angle_beta   90.00
_cell.angle_gamma   90.00
#
_symmetry.space_group_name_H-M   'P 1'
#
loop_
_entity.id
_entity.type
_entity.pdbx_description
1 polymer ?
#
loop_
_entity_poly.entity_id
_entity_poly.type
_entity_poly.pdbx_seq_one_letter_code
_entity_poly.pdbx_strand_id
1 'polypeptide(L)' 'AFGTVTSGMEVVDKICADTAVEDDNGTVAKNNQPVIEKITIID' A
#
# COMPACT_ATOMS: atom_id res chain seq x y z
N ALA A 1 9.05 -11.83 11.22
CA ALA A 1 8.69 -11.22 9.92
C ALA A 1 8.44 -12.34 8.92
N PHE A 2 7.48 -12.17 7.99
CA PHE A 2 7.05 -13.20 7.03
C PHE A 2 7.56 -12.97 5.60
N GLY A 3 8.33 -11.92 5.37
CA GLY A 3 8.90 -11.57 4.06
C GLY A 3 9.48 -10.16 4.09
N THR A 4 10.13 -9.77 2.98
CA THR A 4 10.61 -8.40 2.74
C THR A 4 10.36 -8.03 1.28
N VAL A 5 10.14 -6.74 1.04
CA VAL A 5 10.08 -6.20 -0.32
C VAL A 5 11.50 -6.19 -0.88
N THR A 6 11.71 -6.89 -2.00
CA THR A 6 13.01 -6.96 -2.69
C THR A 6 13.08 -6.01 -3.88
N SER A 7 11.94 -5.51 -4.36
CA SER A 7 11.82 -4.58 -5.48
C SER A 7 10.49 -3.83 -5.39
N GLY A 8 10.43 -2.60 -5.90
CA GLY A 8 9.20 -1.80 -5.89
C GLY A 8 8.94 -1.07 -4.56
N MET A 9 9.97 -0.84 -3.73
CA MET A 9 9.79 -0.10 -2.48
C MET A 9 9.30 1.33 -2.72
N GLU A 10 9.70 1.94 -3.82
CA GLU A 10 9.22 3.24 -4.27
C GLU A 10 7.70 3.30 -4.48
N VAL A 11 7.07 2.17 -4.84
CA VAL A 11 5.61 2.08 -4.96
C VAL A 11 4.97 2.10 -3.57
N VAL A 12 5.56 1.39 -2.62
CA VAL A 12 5.11 1.38 -1.21
C VAL A 12 5.25 2.78 -0.61
N ASP A 13 6.39 3.43 -0.82
CA ASP A 13 6.64 4.79 -0.35
C ASP A 13 5.65 5.78 -0.96
N LYS A 14 5.37 5.67 -2.26
CA LYS A 14 4.38 6.50 -2.95
C LYS A 14 2.97 6.31 -2.38
N ILE A 15 2.57 5.08 -2.09
CA ILE A 15 1.28 4.81 -1.42
C ILE A 15 1.25 5.50 -0.06
N CYS A 16 2.34 5.45 0.72
CA CYS A 16 2.41 6.11 2.01
C CYS A 16 2.29 7.65 1.91
N ALA A 17 2.92 8.26 0.89
CA ALA A 17 2.90 9.70 0.68
C ALA A 17 1.56 10.23 0.10
N ASP A 18 0.96 9.48 -0.83
CA ASP A 18 -0.17 9.96 -1.62
C ASP A 18 -1.54 9.57 -1.01
N THR A 19 -1.58 8.56 -0.13
CA THR A 19 -2.84 8.11 0.48
C THR A 19 -3.34 9.14 1.48
N ALA A 20 -4.40 9.85 1.12
CA ALA A 20 -5.04 10.83 1.99
C ALA A 20 -5.75 10.15 3.17
N VAL A 21 -5.24 10.36 4.38
CA VAL A 21 -5.88 9.97 5.63
C VAL A 21 -6.87 11.03 6.08
N GLU A 22 -7.99 10.60 6.66
CA GLU A 22 -9.09 11.47 7.09
C GLU A 22 -9.02 11.78 8.60
N ASP A 23 -8.08 11.16 9.30
CA ASP A 23 -7.85 11.30 10.74
C ASP A 23 -6.38 11.07 11.12
N ASP A 24 -6.07 11.30 12.40
CA ASP A 24 -4.74 11.06 12.98
C ASP A 24 -4.46 9.56 13.28
N ASN A 25 -5.31 8.65 12.82
CA ASN A 25 -5.21 7.21 13.06
C ASN A 25 -5.07 6.38 11.77
N GLY A 26 -4.97 7.04 10.61
CA GLY A 26 -4.73 6.39 9.32
C GLY A 26 -5.99 5.84 8.65
N THR A 27 -7.19 6.28 9.05
CA THR A 27 -8.42 5.92 8.35
C THR A 27 -8.46 6.58 6.98
N VAL A 28 -8.83 5.81 5.96
CA VAL A 28 -8.94 6.29 4.57
C VAL A 28 -10.34 5.96 4.07
N ALA A 29 -11.01 6.93 3.45
CA ALA A 29 -12.29 6.69 2.80
C ALA A 29 -12.20 5.53 1.82
N LYS A 30 -13.23 4.68 1.80
CA LYS A 30 -13.26 3.44 0.99
C LYS A 30 -12.92 3.66 -0.48
N ASN A 31 -13.35 4.78 -1.06
CA ASN A 31 -13.12 5.11 -2.47
C ASN A 31 -11.67 5.54 -2.76
N ASN A 32 -10.92 5.92 -1.72
CA ASN A 32 -9.55 6.40 -1.82
C ASN A 32 -8.52 5.35 -1.34
N GLN A 33 -8.99 4.20 -0.86
CA GLN A 33 -8.09 3.15 -0.40
C GLN A 33 -7.31 2.55 -1.57
N PRO A 34 -5.98 2.42 -1.46
CA PRO A 34 -5.20 1.65 -2.42
C PRO A 34 -5.65 0.18 -2.37
N VAL A 35 -5.90 -0.40 -3.54
CA VAL A 35 -6.37 -1.79 -3.68
C VAL A 35 -5.36 -2.62 -4.45
N ILE A 36 -5.25 -3.90 -4.08
CA ILE A 36 -4.43 -4.85 -4.82
C ILE A 36 -5.27 -5.42 -5.96
N GLU A 37 -4.86 -5.18 -7.20
CA GLU A 37 -5.55 -5.69 -8.38
C GLU A 37 -5.28 -7.18 -8.63
N LYS A 38 -4.05 -7.63 -8.37
CA LYS A 38 -3.62 -9.01 -8.60
C LYS A 38 -2.45 -9.38 -7.69
N ILE A 39 -2.45 -10.64 -7.23
CA ILE A 39 -1.28 -11.27 -6.61
C ILE A 39 -0.84 -12.42 -7.51
N THR A 40 0.46 -12.50 -7.80
CA THR A 40 1.07 -13.62 -8.54
C THR A 40 2.12 -14.27 -7.65
N ILE A 41 2.06 -15.59 -7.50
CA ILE A 41 3.08 -16.36 -6.80
C ILE A 41 4.06 -16.86 -7.88
N ILE A 42 5.30 -16.45 -7.75
CA ILE A 42 6.42 -16.88 -8.60
C ILE A 42 7.30 -17.80 -7.76
N ASP A 43 7.53 -19.01 -8.28
CA ASP A 43 8.42 -20.04 -7.70
C ASP A 43 9.88 -19.75 -8.06
#